data_AF-A0A7S0I1W4-F1
#
_entry.id   AF-A0A7S0I1W4-F1
#
_cell.length_a   1.000
_cell.length_b   1.000
_cell.length_c   1.000
_cell.angle_alpha   90.00
_cell.angle_beta   90.00
_cell.angle_gamma   90.00
#
_symmetry.space_group_name_H-M   'P 1'
#
loop_
_entity.id
_entity.type
_entity.pdbx_description
1 polymer ?
#
loop_
_entity_poly.entity_id
_entity_poly.type
_entity_poly.pdbx_seq_one_letter_code
_entity_poly.pdbx_strand_id
1 'polypeptide(L)'
;MALAVTMAAWTAFAPSSGPHTSSLVCRKAVCTQMVTVPEVYESYYSSLPPLQRQLSDTTGPVAQGAMGAVVAGAAAVGYFGLSAVSSRLAVNAVGGAATGGLGLLARSKIAKERKESASPAVAKLLASGMGEVDAAALAAVATEYGVEKKEFKAQLIELYGVFLGACLDSSQVVPSELGEIKKLGELLSLSRADVGSAFHTAGRRLYSRHRAYLEETEPNDSKALLNKFVFLAERVLSQDESEEGYRYEAMRAQKVFQLSKADWASRAEEVALPFYEKVLDKVVAGQQAITTEQLLRIRADFGVNDERAKDMHAVTYEQVARVLLAPERGAAATIDAAAQTKLAETRALLELSEETTYAALLVLTSPLFSAAMSETLAAAEAAEAMDEATAARLAGSIAQRALELQLSGESAKALQAEALRAAAGAKLSEAVTFLRAQNVPQVVMLVEELVTYCERMASLMAATGTVDGADAAAMAQLVGSLGANLGCKESEVTSLYRLLLLSYLEGQPKVDEVRQASLLRLRQILGLTESEALAIFQTAAGPLFKKTVKDMVKAGA
;
A
#
# COMPACT_ATOMS: atom_id res chain seq x y z
N MET A 1 -18.31 -44.89 4.01
CA MET A 1 -18.03 -44.50 5.41
C MET A 1 -17.51 -43.08 5.39
N ALA A 2 -18.33 -42.14 5.85
CA ALA A 2 -18.07 -40.72 5.89
C ALA A 2 -17.41 -40.34 7.24
N LEU A 3 -16.50 -39.36 7.21
CA LEU A 3 -16.02 -38.55 8.34
C LEU A 3 -15.28 -37.35 7.68
N ALA A 4 -15.94 -36.23 7.39
CA ALA A 4 -16.26 -35.13 8.31
C ALA A 4 -15.00 -34.59 9.03
N VAL A 5 -14.28 -33.68 8.36
CA VAL A 5 -13.27 -32.81 9.01
C VAL A 5 -13.90 -31.45 9.20
N THR A 6 -14.21 -31.17 10.46
CA THR A 6 -14.79 -29.95 11.01
C THR A 6 -13.81 -28.78 10.99
N MET A 7 -14.32 -27.61 10.60
CA MET A 7 -13.75 -26.30 10.89
C MET A 7 -13.64 -26.07 12.40
N ALA A 8 -12.49 -25.56 12.87
CA ALA A 8 -12.40 -24.73 14.07
C ALA A 8 -11.03 -24.04 14.20
N ALA A 9 -11.08 -22.91 14.92
CA ALA A 9 -10.00 -22.20 15.61
C ALA A 9 -9.25 -21.07 14.87
N TRP A 10 -9.93 -19.91 14.80
CA TRP A 10 -9.27 -18.61 14.88
C TRP A 10 -9.16 -18.23 16.37
N THR A 11 -7.96 -18.23 16.95
CA THR A 11 -7.68 -17.52 18.21
C THR A 11 -6.24 -17.03 18.28
N ALA A 12 -6.11 -15.74 18.58
CA ALA A 12 -5.10 -15.08 19.39
C ALA A 12 -3.63 -15.06 18.92
N PHE A 13 -3.17 -13.86 18.52
CA PHE A 13 -1.83 -13.40 18.85
C PHE A 13 -1.89 -11.93 19.29
N ALA A 14 -1.42 -11.68 20.51
CA ALA A 14 -1.24 -10.35 21.09
C ALA A 14 0.15 -9.82 20.70
N PRO A 15 0.32 -8.52 20.40
CA PRO A 15 1.64 -7.96 20.19
C PRO A 15 2.35 -7.78 21.54
N SER A 16 3.54 -8.37 21.67
CA SER A 16 4.46 -8.12 22.78
C SER A 16 5.15 -6.76 22.59
N SER A 17 4.96 -5.83 23.52
CA SER A 17 5.83 -4.66 23.68
C SER A 17 6.25 -4.50 25.14
N GLY A 18 7.57 -4.47 25.34
CA GLY A 18 8.24 -4.12 26.60
C GLY A 18 8.22 -2.61 26.87
N PRO A 19 8.80 -2.16 27.99
CA PRO A 19 8.06 -1.33 28.93
C PRO A 19 8.33 0.17 28.78
N HIS A 20 7.26 0.95 28.68
CA HIS A 20 7.26 2.34 29.10
C HIS A 20 6.11 2.57 30.09
N THR A 21 6.49 3.06 31.26
CA THR A 21 5.65 3.29 32.43
C THR A 21 4.88 4.61 32.36
N SER A 22 3.67 4.60 32.93
CA SER A 22 2.75 5.71 33.27
C SER A 22 1.95 6.30 32.08
N SER A 23 0.62 6.46 32.11
CA SER A 23 -0.37 6.51 33.18
C SER A 23 -1.69 5.83 32.77
N LEU A 24 -2.42 5.35 33.79
CA LEU A 24 -3.64 4.55 33.69
C LEU A 24 -4.85 5.37 33.20
N VAL A 25 -5.30 5.11 31.97
CA VAL A 25 -6.73 5.07 31.64
C VAL A 25 -6.97 3.73 30.96
N CYS A 26 -7.69 2.86 31.65
CA CYS A 26 -8.08 1.53 31.19
C CYS A 26 -9.00 1.67 29.97
N ARG A 27 -8.42 1.74 28.76
CA ARG A 27 -9.14 1.44 27.52
C ARG A 27 -9.49 -0.04 27.58
N LYS A 28 -10.76 -0.36 27.78
CA LYS A 28 -11.29 -1.69 27.45
C LYS A 28 -10.77 -2.02 26.06
N ALA A 29 -10.01 -3.10 25.93
CA ALA A 29 -9.75 -3.71 24.63
C ALA A 29 -11.11 -4.14 24.08
N VAL A 30 -11.73 -3.26 23.28
CA VAL A 30 -12.91 -3.60 22.50
C VAL A 30 -12.43 -4.62 21.49
N CYS A 31 -12.59 -5.90 21.83
CA CYS A 31 -12.44 -6.96 20.85
C CYS A 31 -13.37 -6.61 19.68
N THR A 32 -12.84 -6.66 18.47
CA THR A 32 -13.58 -6.39 17.23
C THR A 32 -14.72 -7.39 17.13
N GLN A 33 -15.89 -7.03 17.65
CA GLN A 33 -17.08 -7.86 17.60
C GLN A 33 -17.84 -7.49 16.33
N MET A 34 -17.94 -8.46 15.43
CA MET A 34 -18.77 -8.37 14.23
C MET A 34 -20.22 -8.17 14.65
N VAL A 35 -20.91 -7.21 14.03
CA VAL A 35 -22.37 -7.07 14.15
C VAL A 35 -23.03 -8.05 13.19
N THR A 36 -23.87 -8.95 13.70
CA THR A 36 -24.54 -9.97 12.88
C THR A 36 -26.04 -9.70 12.77
N VAL A 37 -26.64 -10.04 11.63
CA VAL A 37 -28.08 -9.94 11.38
C VAL A 37 -28.91 -10.63 12.48
N PRO A 38 -28.61 -11.88 12.90
CA PRO A 38 -29.32 -12.55 13.97
C PRO A 38 -29.36 -11.76 15.29
N GLU A 39 -28.20 -11.32 15.76
CA GLU A 39 -28.06 -10.61 17.03
C GLU A 39 -28.80 -9.26 17.02
N VAL A 40 -28.71 -8.53 15.91
CA VAL A 40 -29.40 -7.23 15.78
C VAL A 40 -30.90 -7.41 15.80
N TYR A 41 -31.44 -8.40 15.09
CA TYR A 41 -32.89 -8.59 15.05
C TYR A 41 -33.45 -9.29 16.29
N GLU A 42 -32.68 -10.12 16.99
CA GLU A 42 -33.05 -10.61 18.32
C GLU A 42 -33.12 -9.45 19.33
N SER A 43 -32.11 -8.57 19.32
CA SER A 43 -32.10 -7.35 20.15
C SER A 43 -33.27 -6.43 19.82
N TYR A 44 -33.49 -6.14 18.52
CA TYR A 44 -34.63 -5.36 18.04
C TYR A 44 -35.95 -5.98 18.54
N TYR A 45 -36.17 -7.28 18.30
CA TYR A 45 -37.39 -7.97 18.71
C TYR A 45 -37.61 -7.92 20.23
N SER A 46 -36.55 -8.13 21.01
CA SER A 46 -36.61 -8.08 22.48
C SER A 46 -36.95 -6.69 23.03
N SER A 47 -36.56 -5.62 22.31
CA SER A 47 -36.80 -4.22 22.68
C SER A 47 -38.24 -3.76 22.43
N LEU A 48 -39.04 -4.54 21.68
CA LEU A 48 -40.39 -4.15 21.31
C LEU A 48 -41.38 -4.19 22.48
N PRO A 49 -42.43 -3.36 22.44
CA PRO A 49 -43.55 -3.45 23.38
C PRO A 49 -44.16 -4.86 23.44
N PRO A 50 -44.62 -5.34 24.62
CA PRO A 50 -45.18 -6.69 24.77
C PRO A 50 -46.33 -7.00 23.82
N LEU A 51 -47.17 -6.02 23.50
CA LEU A 51 -48.29 -6.17 22.58
C LEU A 51 -47.84 -6.51 21.15
N GLN A 52 -46.78 -5.86 20.66
CA GLN A 52 -46.24 -6.10 19.31
C GLN A 52 -45.53 -7.45 19.21
N ARG A 53 -44.87 -7.89 20.29
CA ARG A 53 -44.32 -9.25 20.40
C ARG A 53 -45.42 -10.32 20.37
N GLN A 54 -46.48 -10.13 21.16
CA GLN A 54 -47.62 -11.05 21.16
C GLN A 54 -48.33 -11.11 19.80
N LEU A 55 -48.52 -9.96 19.14
CA LEU A 55 -49.17 -9.90 17.83
C LEU A 55 -48.30 -10.48 16.70
N SER A 56 -46.97 -10.38 16.81
CA SER A 56 -46.05 -11.03 15.88
C SER A 56 -45.95 -12.55 16.09
N ASP A 57 -46.31 -13.05 17.27
CA ASP A 57 -46.37 -14.49 17.56
C ASP A 57 -47.70 -15.15 17.15
N THR A 58 -48.76 -14.37 16.95
CA THR A 58 -50.07 -14.88 16.52
C THR A 58 -50.16 -14.97 14.99
N THR A 59 -49.77 -16.11 14.43
CA THR A 59 -49.87 -16.43 13.00
C THR A 59 -51.15 -17.22 12.67
N GLY A 60 -51.75 -16.98 11.49
CA GLY A 60 -52.83 -17.80 10.91
C GLY A 60 -54.31 -17.34 11.02
N PRO A 61 -55.26 -18.15 10.48
CA PRO A 61 -56.69 -17.80 10.27
C PRO A 61 -57.47 -17.52 11.57
N VAL A 62 -56.88 -17.94 12.70
CA VAL A 62 -57.41 -17.65 14.02
C VAL A 62 -57.48 -16.16 14.26
N ALA A 63 -56.70 -15.30 13.60
CA ALA A 63 -56.76 -13.84 13.81
C ALA A 63 -58.03 -13.16 13.27
N GLN A 64 -58.70 -13.69 12.24
CA GLN A 64 -60.00 -13.14 11.81
C GLN A 64 -61.14 -13.53 12.76
N GLY A 65 -61.12 -14.73 13.33
CA GLY A 65 -62.05 -15.17 14.37
C GLY A 65 -61.72 -14.62 15.77
N ALA A 66 -60.43 -14.48 16.08
CA ALA A 66 -59.91 -13.97 17.35
C ALA A 66 -59.91 -12.44 17.42
N MET A 67 -60.05 -11.69 16.32
CA MET A 67 -60.47 -10.29 16.44
C MET A 67 -61.88 -10.17 17.05
N GLY A 68 -62.75 -11.18 16.85
CA GLY A 68 -64.00 -11.32 17.59
C GLY A 68 -63.76 -11.69 19.07
N ALA A 69 -62.86 -12.63 19.33
CA ALA A 69 -62.58 -13.14 20.69
C ALA A 69 -61.68 -12.23 21.55
N VAL A 70 -60.82 -11.39 20.97
CA VAL A 70 -59.99 -10.38 21.67
C VAL A 70 -60.81 -9.12 21.90
N VAL A 71 -61.77 -8.78 21.03
CA VAL A 71 -62.77 -7.74 21.31
C VAL A 71 -63.79 -8.22 22.35
N ALA A 72 -64.14 -9.51 22.37
CA ALA A 72 -64.94 -10.11 23.45
C ALA A 72 -64.13 -10.33 24.75
N GLY A 73 -62.84 -10.64 24.64
CA GLY A 73 -61.92 -10.84 25.75
C GLY A 73 -61.47 -9.54 26.41
N ALA A 74 -61.32 -8.45 25.65
CA ALA A 74 -61.10 -7.10 26.19
C ALA A 74 -62.38 -6.50 26.81
N ALA A 75 -63.56 -7.06 26.52
CA ALA A 75 -64.80 -6.76 27.24
C ALA A 75 -64.97 -7.59 28.53
N ALA A 76 -64.21 -8.69 28.70
CA ALA A 76 -64.26 -9.58 29.86
C ALA A 76 -63.02 -9.48 30.78
N VAL A 77 -61.89 -8.97 30.29
CA VAL A 77 -60.66 -8.74 31.05
C VAL A 77 -60.40 -7.24 31.09
N GLY A 78 -60.67 -6.63 32.24
CA GLY A 78 -60.45 -5.21 32.47
C GLY A 78 -59.01 -4.78 32.18
N TYR A 79 -58.87 -3.84 31.26
CA TYR A 79 -58.41 -2.49 31.60
C TYR A 79 -57.13 -2.38 32.46
N PHE A 80 -56.01 -2.94 32.01
CA PHE A 80 -54.68 -2.48 32.46
C PHE A 80 -54.16 -1.44 31.47
N GLY A 81 -54.47 -0.15 31.72
CA GLY A 81 -53.94 0.95 30.90
C GLY A 81 -54.59 2.32 31.04
N LEU A 82 -55.59 2.50 31.90
CA LEU A 82 -56.21 3.80 32.15
C LEU A 82 -56.27 4.08 33.66
N SER A 83 -55.10 4.08 34.28
CA SER A 83 -54.87 4.64 35.61
C SER A 83 -54.45 6.11 35.50
N ALA A 84 -55.30 6.96 34.92
CA ALA A 84 -55.12 8.42 34.96
C ALA A 84 -56.40 9.22 34.65
N VAL A 85 -57.62 8.76 34.97
CA VAL A 85 -58.80 9.65 35.06
C VAL A 85 -59.72 9.16 36.18
N SER A 86 -60.10 10.10 37.04
CA SER A 86 -60.83 9.96 38.29
C SER A 86 -62.13 9.14 38.24
N SER A 87 -62.34 8.37 39.30
CA SER A 87 -63.58 7.71 39.69
C SER A 87 -64.77 8.66 39.78
N ARG A 88 -65.75 8.51 38.87
CA ARG A 88 -67.21 8.72 39.08
C ARG A 88 -67.94 8.58 37.74
N LEU A 89 -68.28 7.35 37.37
CA LEU A 89 -69.52 6.97 36.69
C LEU A 89 -69.53 5.45 36.54
N ALA A 90 -70.42 4.82 37.29
CA ALA A 90 -70.60 3.40 37.39
C ALA A 90 -71.17 2.81 36.08
N VAL A 91 -70.68 1.61 35.74
CA VAL A 91 -71.47 0.40 35.47
C VAL A 91 -72.84 0.67 34.82
N ASN A 92 -72.89 0.58 33.48
CA ASN A 92 -73.95 -0.09 32.71
C ASN A 92 -73.68 0.08 31.20
N ALA A 93 -72.86 -0.82 30.63
CA ALA A 93 -72.79 -1.03 29.18
C ALA A 93 -72.28 -2.43 28.81
N VAL A 94 -72.76 -3.47 29.50
CA VAL A 94 -72.77 -4.83 28.92
C VAL A 94 -73.91 -4.82 27.89
N GLY A 95 -73.57 -4.58 26.62
CA GLY A 95 -74.53 -4.63 25.51
C GLY A 95 -74.32 -3.63 24.36
N GLY A 96 -73.42 -2.64 24.48
CA GLY A 96 -73.28 -1.55 23.49
C GLY A 96 -72.02 -1.55 22.62
N ALA A 97 -71.09 -2.50 22.81
CA ALA A 97 -69.77 -2.44 22.16
C ALA A 97 -69.74 -2.94 20.70
N ALA A 98 -70.85 -3.43 20.16
CA ALA A 98 -70.89 -3.94 18.79
C ALA A 98 -71.12 -2.86 17.71
N THR A 99 -71.60 -1.65 18.04
CA THR A 99 -72.07 -0.69 17.02
C THR A 99 -71.87 0.81 17.34
N GLY A 100 -70.99 1.17 18.28
CA GLY A 100 -70.70 2.58 18.62
C GLY A 100 -69.27 3.02 18.28
N GLY A 101 -69.06 4.30 17.96
CA GLY A 101 -67.80 4.88 17.45
C GLY A 101 -66.52 4.57 18.23
N LEU A 102 -66.61 4.22 19.53
CA LEU A 102 -65.47 3.78 20.35
C LEU A 102 -64.96 2.37 19.99
N GLY A 103 -65.84 1.46 19.56
CA GLY A 103 -65.46 0.12 19.10
C GLY A 103 -64.77 0.14 17.73
N LEU A 104 -65.14 1.10 16.87
CA LEU A 104 -64.44 1.36 15.62
C LEU A 104 -63.04 1.92 15.85
N LEU A 105 -62.85 2.79 16.84
CA LEU A 105 -61.54 3.31 17.24
C LEU A 105 -60.62 2.23 17.85
N ALA A 106 -61.17 1.33 18.67
CA ALA A 106 -60.40 0.21 19.21
C ALA A 106 -60.00 -0.79 18.12
N ARG A 107 -60.94 -1.13 17.21
CA ARG A 107 -60.66 -2.01 16.06
C ARG A 107 -59.67 -1.40 15.08
N SER A 108 -59.76 -0.11 14.78
CA SER A 108 -58.80 0.57 13.91
C SER A 108 -57.42 0.63 14.53
N LYS A 109 -57.32 0.85 15.85
CA LYS A 109 -56.06 0.79 16.59
C LYS A 109 -55.45 -0.61 16.59
N ILE A 110 -56.23 -1.67 16.83
CA ILE A 110 -55.74 -3.06 16.78
C ILE A 110 -55.33 -3.46 15.35
N ALA A 111 -56.10 -3.06 14.34
CA ALA A 111 -55.75 -3.32 12.94
C ALA A 111 -54.44 -2.60 12.55
N LYS A 112 -54.24 -1.37 13.04
CA LYS A 112 -52.99 -0.62 12.87
C LYS A 112 -51.82 -1.31 13.57
N GLU A 113 -51.95 -1.68 14.84
CA GLU A 113 -50.91 -2.41 15.59
C GLU A 113 -50.57 -3.77 14.96
N ARG A 114 -51.57 -4.47 14.39
CA ARG A 114 -51.32 -5.70 13.62
C ARG A 114 -50.47 -5.42 12.39
N LYS A 115 -50.78 -4.39 11.61
CA LYS A 115 -49.96 -4.01 10.45
C LYS A 115 -48.54 -3.60 10.88
N GLU A 116 -48.41 -2.87 11.98
CA GLU A 116 -47.11 -2.49 12.57
C GLU A 116 -46.31 -3.70 13.07
N SER A 117 -46.99 -4.80 13.45
CA SER A 117 -46.37 -6.06 13.90
C SER A 117 -45.77 -6.92 12.78
N ALA A 118 -46.01 -6.58 11.51
CA ALA A 118 -45.41 -7.29 10.38
C ALA A 118 -43.88 -7.12 10.33
N SER A 119 -43.37 -5.94 10.66
CA SER A 119 -41.93 -5.67 10.77
C SER A 119 -41.24 -6.52 11.86
N PRO A 120 -41.76 -6.56 13.10
CA PRO A 120 -41.34 -7.52 14.13
C PRO A 120 -41.37 -8.99 13.69
N ALA A 121 -42.38 -9.42 12.93
CA ALA A 121 -42.46 -10.79 12.43
C ALA A 121 -41.35 -11.10 11.43
N VAL A 122 -41.03 -10.16 10.53
CA VAL A 122 -39.86 -10.26 9.64
C VAL A 122 -38.56 -10.28 10.45
N ALA A 123 -38.40 -9.41 11.44
CA ALA A 123 -37.22 -9.39 12.30
C ALA A 123 -37.02 -10.73 13.02
N LYS A 124 -38.10 -11.35 13.53
CA LYS A 124 -38.05 -12.68 14.16
C LYS A 124 -37.59 -13.76 13.18
N LEU A 125 -38.04 -13.72 11.93
CA LEU A 125 -37.53 -14.63 10.90
C LEU A 125 -36.04 -14.40 10.67
N LEU A 126 -35.60 -13.15 10.51
CA LEU A 126 -34.19 -12.83 10.31
C LEU A 126 -33.29 -13.17 11.51
N ALA A 127 -33.86 -13.20 12.73
CA ALA A 127 -33.17 -13.64 13.94
C ALA A 127 -32.75 -15.13 13.90
N SER A 128 -33.42 -15.96 13.10
CA SER A 128 -32.99 -17.35 12.85
C SER A 128 -31.77 -17.46 11.91
N GLY A 129 -31.46 -16.39 11.18
CA GLY A 129 -30.33 -16.32 10.26
C GLY A 129 -30.73 -16.18 8.80
N MET A 130 -29.96 -15.40 8.05
CA MET A 130 -30.24 -15.12 6.62
C MET A 130 -30.21 -16.36 5.71
N GLY A 131 -29.56 -17.44 6.14
CA GLY A 131 -29.50 -18.70 5.38
C GLY A 131 -30.75 -19.57 5.53
N GLU A 132 -31.57 -19.32 6.55
CA GLU A 132 -32.77 -20.11 6.88
C GLU A 132 -34.05 -19.45 6.36
N VAL A 133 -33.96 -18.20 5.90
CA VAL A 133 -35.09 -17.39 5.42
C VAL A 133 -35.02 -17.25 3.91
N ASP A 134 -36.10 -17.57 3.22
CA ASP A 134 -36.25 -17.27 1.79
C ASP A 134 -37.08 -16.00 1.56
N ALA A 135 -36.93 -15.39 0.38
CA ALA A 135 -37.66 -14.19 0.01
C ALA A 135 -39.19 -14.41 -0.07
N ALA A 136 -39.62 -15.65 -0.29
CA ALA A 136 -41.04 -16.01 -0.37
C ALA A 136 -41.71 -15.97 1.02
N ALA A 137 -41.03 -16.48 2.05
CA ALA A 137 -41.47 -16.42 3.44
C ALA A 137 -41.62 -14.97 3.91
N LEU A 138 -40.67 -14.10 3.55
CA LEU A 138 -40.75 -12.67 3.84
C LEU A 138 -41.95 -12.00 3.14
N ALA A 139 -42.19 -12.35 1.87
CA ALA A 139 -43.34 -11.82 1.13
C ALA A 139 -44.68 -12.29 1.71
N ALA A 140 -44.75 -13.51 2.25
CA ALA A 140 -45.95 -14.08 2.86
C ALA A 140 -46.40 -13.30 4.12
N VAL A 141 -45.45 -12.71 4.87
CA VAL A 141 -45.75 -11.89 6.06
C VAL A 141 -46.66 -10.71 5.70
N ALA A 142 -46.46 -10.07 4.54
CA ALA A 142 -47.31 -8.96 4.11
C ALA A 142 -48.80 -9.36 4.01
N THR A 143 -49.07 -10.53 3.42
CA THR A 143 -50.42 -11.07 3.29
C THR A 143 -51.00 -11.49 4.64
N GLU A 144 -50.19 -12.11 5.49
CA GLU A 144 -50.61 -12.60 6.81
C GLU A 144 -51.03 -11.46 7.76
N TYR A 145 -50.31 -10.33 7.70
CA TYR A 145 -50.58 -9.17 8.55
C TYR A 145 -51.49 -8.13 7.86
N GLY A 146 -51.90 -8.37 6.61
CA GLY A 146 -52.79 -7.49 5.85
C GLY A 146 -52.17 -6.14 5.51
N VAL A 147 -50.86 -6.10 5.31
CA VAL A 147 -50.10 -4.88 5.00
C VAL A 147 -50.06 -4.67 3.49
N GLU A 148 -50.32 -3.45 3.03
CA GLU A 148 -50.22 -3.12 1.62
C GLU A 148 -48.76 -3.15 1.15
N LYS A 149 -48.52 -3.52 -0.11
CA LYS A 149 -47.16 -3.67 -0.67
C LYS A 149 -46.25 -2.46 -0.44
N LYS A 150 -46.79 -1.23 -0.57
CA LYS A 150 -46.02 0.01 -0.35
C LYS A 150 -45.69 0.24 1.13
N GLU A 151 -46.63 -0.04 2.02
CA GLU A 151 -46.48 0.09 3.47
C GLU A 151 -45.49 -0.96 4.00
N PHE A 152 -45.61 -2.20 3.55
CA PHE A 152 -44.70 -3.29 3.90
C PHE A 152 -43.28 -2.99 3.41
N LYS A 153 -43.13 -2.49 2.19
CA LYS A 153 -41.82 -2.08 1.67
C LYS A 153 -41.16 -1.02 2.54
N ALA A 154 -41.91 -0.03 3.04
CA ALA A 154 -41.37 0.98 3.95
C ALA A 154 -40.89 0.36 5.27
N GLN A 155 -41.59 -0.65 5.79
CA GLN A 155 -41.17 -1.42 6.98
C GLN A 155 -39.87 -2.20 6.73
N LEU A 156 -39.70 -2.82 5.55
CA LEU A 156 -38.46 -3.51 5.20
C LEU A 156 -37.27 -2.55 5.08
N ILE A 157 -37.48 -1.35 4.53
CA ILE A 157 -36.45 -0.30 4.48
C ILE A 157 -36.05 0.13 5.89
N GLU A 158 -37.01 0.25 6.81
CA GLU A 158 -36.73 0.57 8.20
C GLU A 158 -35.91 -0.52 8.89
N LEU A 159 -36.28 -1.80 8.72
CA LEU A 159 -35.52 -2.93 9.25
C LEU A 159 -34.09 -2.99 8.70
N TYR A 160 -33.90 -2.72 7.40
CA TYR A 160 -32.58 -2.59 6.82
C TYR A 160 -31.79 -1.43 7.47
N GLY A 161 -32.46 -0.30 7.71
CA GLY A 161 -31.89 0.85 8.42
C GLY A 161 -31.54 0.57 9.88
N VAL A 162 -32.26 -0.33 10.57
CA VAL A 162 -31.91 -0.80 11.92
C VAL A 162 -30.57 -1.53 11.90
N PHE A 163 -30.39 -2.48 10.97
CA PHE A 163 -29.13 -3.20 10.83
C PHE A 163 -27.97 -2.28 10.43
N LEU A 164 -28.17 -1.42 9.44
CA LEU A 164 -27.17 -0.42 9.05
C LEU A 164 -26.81 0.51 10.22
N GLY A 165 -27.79 0.89 11.04
CA GLY A 165 -27.57 1.67 12.25
C GLY A 165 -26.68 0.95 13.26
N ALA A 166 -26.93 -0.34 13.51
CA ALA A 166 -26.12 -1.16 14.40
C ALA A 166 -24.67 -1.31 13.90
N CYS A 167 -24.46 -1.49 12.59
CA CYS A 167 -23.12 -1.46 12.00
C CYS A 167 -22.42 -0.11 12.23
N LEU A 168 -23.16 0.99 12.36
CA LEU A 168 -22.63 2.33 12.58
C LEU A 168 -22.61 2.75 14.07
N ASP A 169 -22.82 1.83 15.01
CA ASP A 169 -22.63 2.10 16.44
C ASP A 169 -21.15 2.10 16.85
N SER A 170 -20.27 1.53 16.01
CA SER A 170 -18.82 1.56 16.21
C SER A 170 -18.08 2.07 14.97
N SER A 171 -16.96 2.76 15.20
CA SER A 171 -16.09 3.29 14.14
C SER A 171 -15.21 2.22 13.46
N GLN A 172 -15.15 1.01 14.02
CA GLN A 172 -14.32 -0.08 13.50
C GLN A 172 -14.95 -0.68 12.24
N VAL A 173 -14.18 -0.81 11.17
CA VAL A 173 -14.64 -1.41 9.91
C VAL A 173 -14.44 -2.91 9.98
N VAL A 174 -15.51 -3.68 9.77
CA VAL A 174 -15.46 -5.14 9.76
C VAL A 174 -15.91 -5.64 8.37
N PRO A 175 -15.04 -6.28 7.58
CA PRO A 175 -15.35 -6.66 6.19
C PRO A 175 -16.56 -7.58 6.04
N SER A 176 -16.83 -8.44 7.02
CA SER A 176 -17.99 -9.33 7.02
C SER A 176 -19.32 -8.58 7.12
N GLU A 177 -19.37 -7.42 7.80
CA GLU A 177 -20.57 -6.56 7.86
C GLU A 177 -20.99 -6.11 6.46
N LEU A 178 -20.04 -5.77 5.59
CA LEU A 178 -20.34 -5.38 4.20
C LEU A 178 -21.06 -6.50 3.44
N GLY A 179 -20.62 -7.75 3.65
CA GLY A 179 -21.27 -8.93 3.08
C GLY A 179 -22.70 -9.12 3.60
N GLU A 180 -22.93 -8.92 4.89
CA GLU A 180 -24.27 -9.01 5.49
C GLU A 180 -25.20 -7.88 5.01
N ILE A 181 -24.71 -6.64 4.93
CA ILE A 181 -25.47 -5.48 4.44
C ILE A 181 -25.94 -5.72 3.00
N LYS A 182 -25.10 -6.30 2.13
CA LYS A 182 -25.46 -6.62 0.74
C LYS A 182 -26.52 -7.73 0.68
N LYS A 183 -26.26 -8.84 1.36
CA LYS A 183 -27.17 -10.01 1.40
C LYS A 183 -28.55 -9.65 1.97
N LEU A 184 -28.58 -8.84 3.02
CA LEU A 184 -29.84 -8.40 3.63
C LEU A 184 -30.68 -7.56 2.67
N GLY A 185 -30.05 -6.64 1.92
CA GLY A 185 -30.76 -5.82 0.93
C GLY A 185 -31.40 -6.66 -0.19
N GLU A 186 -30.68 -7.68 -0.67
CA GLU A 186 -31.16 -8.65 -1.65
C GLU A 186 -32.31 -9.51 -1.09
N LEU A 187 -32.13 -10.05 0.12
CA LEU A 187 -33.12 -10.90 0.79
C LEU A 187 -34.45 -10.15 1.04
N LEU A 188 -34.35 -8.88 1.45
CA LEU A 188 -35.50 -7.99 1.65
C LEU A 188 -36.10 -7.47 0.32
N SER A 189 -35.55 -7.86 -0.84
CA SER A 189 -35.98 -7.42 -2.17
C SER A 189 -36.02 -5.88 -2.30
N LEU A 190 -35.04 -5.20 -1.71
CA LEU A 190 -34.93 -3.74 -1.78
C LEU A 190 -34.31 -3.31 -3.10
N SER A 191 -34.90 -2.30 -3.75
CA SER A 191 -34.27 -1.64 -4.89
C SER A 191 -33.12 -0.75 -4.45
N ARG A 192 -32.24 -0.37 -5.38
CA ARG A 192 -31.10 0.52 -5.09
C ARG A 192 -31.54 1.87 -4.52
N ALA A 193 -32.65 2.44 -4.99
CA ALA A 193 -33.23 3.66 -4.43
C ALA A 193 -33.72 3.49 -2.98
N ASP A 194 -34.20 2.30 -2.62
CA ASP A 194 -34.61 1.99 -1.24
C ASP A 194 -33.37 1.90 -0.31
N VAL A 195 -32.33 1.21 -0.77
CA VAL A 195 -31.04 1.11 -0.07
C VAL A 195 -30.40 2.49 0.08
N GLY A 196 -30.36 3.30 -0.98
CA GLY A 196 -29.89 4.69 -0.94
C GLY A 196 -30.68 5.56 0.04
N SER A 197 -32.00 5.37 0.12
CA SER A 197 -32.85 6.05 1.11
C SER A 197 -32.53 5.65 2.56
N ALA A 198 -32.19 4.38 2.80
CA ALA A 198 -31.73 3.93 4.10
C ALA A 198 -30.36 4.53 4.47
N PHE A 199 -29.39 4.53 3.54
CA PHE A 199 -28.08 5.17 3.75
C PHE A 199 -28.20 6.67 3.99
N HIS A 200 -29.02 7.38 3.23
CA HIS A 200 -29.28 8.80 3.44
C HIS A 200 -29.90 9.07 4.83
N THR A 201 -30.83 8.22 5.28
CA THR A 201 -31.43 8.33 6.61
C THR A 201 -30.42 8.05 7.72
N ALA A 202 -29.60 7.01 7.58
CA ALA A 202 -28.52 6.68 8.50
C ALA A 202 -27.48 7.80 8.57
N GLY A 203 -27.07 8.35 7.42
CA GLY A 203 -26.14 9.47 7.34
C GLY A 203 -26.66 10.71 8.06
N ARG A 204 -27.95 11.04 7.91
CA ARG A 204 -28.57 12.18 8.63
C ARG A 204 -28.57 11.98 10.14
N ARG A 205 -28.85 10.75 10.61
CA ARG A 205 -28.79 10.40 12.04
C ARG A 205 -27.37 10.53 12.57
N LEU A 206 -26.39 9.99 11.84
CA LEU A 206 -24.96 10.08 12.18
C LEU A 206 -24.49 11.53 12.25
N TYR A 207 -24.76 12.34 11.21
CA TYR A 207 -24.42 13.76 11.19
C TYR A 207 -25.05 14.51 12.36
N SER A 208 -26.35 14.31 12.61
CA SER A 208 -27.07 14.94 13.71
C SER A 208 -26.47 14.60 15.08
N ARG A 209 -26.06 13.34 15.29
CA ARG A 209 -25.50 12.87 16.57
C ARG A 209 -24.05 13.32 16.78
N HIS A 210 -23.26 13.43 15.71
CA HIS A 210 -21.82 13.65 15.78
C HIS A 210 -21.36 15.01 15.25
N ARG A 211 -22.28 15.92 14.92
CA ARG A 211 -22.00 17.21 14.26
C ARG A 211 -20.81 17.97 14.85
N ALA A 212 -20.80 18.16 16.17
CA ALA A 212 -19.76 18.93 16.86
C ALA A 212 -18.34 18.35 16.64
N TYR A 213 -18.22 17.02 16.60
CA TYR A 213 -16.94 16.32 16.45
C TYR A 213 -16.50 16.18 14.99
N LEU A 214 -17.45 16.22 14.04
CA LEU A 214 -17.12 16.14 12.62
C LEU A 214 -16.45 17.43 12.10
N GLU A 215 -16.72 18.57 12.73
CA GLU A 215 -16.16 19.89 12.39
C GLU A 215 -14.76 20.13 12.99
N GLU A 216 -14.29 19.27 13.91
CA GLU A 216 -12.95 19.37 14.50
C GLU A 216 -11.85 19.13 13.46
N THR A 217 -10.63 19.61 13.71
CA THR A 217 -9.46 19.36 12.84
C THR A 217 -8.76 18.04 13.19
N GLU A 218 -8.74 17.67 14.46
CA GLU A 218 -8.05 16.48 14.96
C GLU A 218 -8.75 15.17 14.58
N PRO A 219 -8.01 14.05 14.45
CA PRO A 219 -8.61 12.74 14.25
C PRO A 219 -9.37 12.29 15.50
N ASN A 220 -10.62 11.85 15.33
CA ASN A 220 -11.47 11.37 16.41
C ASN A 220 -12.36 10.20 15.95
N ASP A 221 -13.02 9.53 16.90
CA ASP A 221 -13.88 8.39 16.62
C ASP A 221 -15.06 8.72 15.70
N SER A 222 -15.57 9.95 15.75
CA SER A 222 -16.68 10.39 14.88
C SER A 222 -16.25 10.49 13.41
N LYS A 223 -15.01 10.93 13.15
CA LYS A 223 -14.42 10.94 11.80
C LYS A 223 -14.12 9.53 11.31
N ALA A 224 -13.62 8.66 12.18
CA ALA A 224 -13.43 7.25 11.84
C ALA A 224 -14.77 6.58 11.51
N LEU A 225 -15.83 6.90 12.26
CA LEU A 225 -17.19 6.44 11.98
C LEU A 225 -17.74 7.00 10.66
N LEU A 226 -17.49 8.28 10.35
CA LEU A 226 -17.80 8.85 9.03
C LEU A 226 -17.08 8.09 7.91
N ASN A 227 -15.79 7.78 8.09
CA ASN A 227 -15.04 7.00 7.10
C ASN A 227 -15.65 5.60 6.91
N LYS A 228 -16.05 4.91 7.99
CA LYS A 228 -16.80 3.64 7.89
C LYS A 228 -18.10 3.82 7.12
N PHE A 229 -18.89 4.86 7.42
CA PHE A 229 -20.13 5.15 6.70
C PHE A 229 -19.88 5.35 5.20
N VAL A 230 -18.90 6.19 4.85
CA VAL A 230 -18.54 6.48 3.46
C VAL A 230 -18.11 5.21 2.73
N PHE A 231 -17.26 4.39 3.36
CA PHE A 231 -16.84 3.10 2.82
C PHE A 231 -18.02 2.16 2.56
N LEU A 232 -18.90 1.94 3.56
CA LEU A 232 -20.06 1.06 3.41
C LEU A 232 -21.02 1.57 2.32
N ALA A 233 -21.32 2.88 2.34
CA ALA A 233 -22.20 3.51 1.36
C ALA A 233 -21.63 3.36 -0.05
N GLU A 234 -20.35 3.68 -0.23
CA GLU A 234 -19.68 3.57 -1.53
C GLU A 234 -19.71 2.13 -2.05
N ARG A 235 -19.36 1.13 -1.22
CA ARG A 235 -19.29 -0.28 -1.65
C ARG A 235 -20.65 -0.94 -1.88
N VAL A 236 -21.72 -0.42 -1.32
CA VAL A 236 -23.09 -0.93 -1.53
C VAL A 236 -23.77 -0.21 -2.69
N LEU A 237 -23.64 1.12 -2.76
CA LEU A 237 -24.29 1.92 -3.80
C LEU A 237 -23.61 1.78 -5.16
N SER A 238 -22.30 1.50 -5.21
CA SER A 238 -21.58 1.26 -6.47
C SER A 238 -21.98 -0.04 -7.18
N GLN A 239 -22.82 -0.88 -6.56
CA GLN A 239 -23.40 -2.08 -7.17
C GLN A 239 -24.68 -1.78 -7.96
N ASP A 240 -25.07 -0.52 -8.10
CA ASP A 240 -26.13 -0.13 -9.01
C ASP A 240 -25.70 -0.40 -10.47
N GLU A 241 -26.59 -1.03 -11.24
CA GLU A 241 -26.36 -1.28 -12.67
C GLU A 241 -26.39 0.02 -13.48
N SER A 242 -27.11 1.04 -12.98
CA SER A 242 -27.19 2.35 -13.60
C SER A 242 -26.16 3.30 -13.00
N GLU A 243 -25.25 3.81 -13.84
CA GLU A 243 -24.30 4.85 -13.44
C GLU A 243 -25.01 6.11 -12.91
N GLU A 244 -26.15 6.47 -13.49
CA GLU A 244 -26.97 7.61 -13.04
C GLU A 244 -27.57 7.37 -11.65
N GLY A 245 -28.02 6.13 -11.38
CA GLY A 245 -28.57 5.70 -10.09
C GLY A 245 -27.53 5.81 -8.97
N TYR A 246 -26.35 5.22 -9.19
CA TYR A 246 -25.21 5.36 -8.28
C TYR A 246 -24.85 6.83 -8.03
N ARG A 247 -24.71 7.63 -9.10
CA ARG A 247 -24.35 9.06 -8.97
C ARG A 247 -25.37 9.84 -8.17
N TYR A 248 -26.66 9.57 -8.35
CA TYR A 248 -27.72 10.22 -7.60
C TYR A 248 -27.68 9.86 -6.11
N GLU A 249 -27.63 8.57 -5.77
CA GLU A 249 -27.67 8.13 -4.38
C GLU A 249 -26.38 8.47 -3.62
N ALA A 250 -25.21 8.33 -4.26
CA ALA A 250 -23.94 8.77 -3.68
C ALA A 250 -23.93 10.28 -3.43
N MET A 251 -24.41 11.09 -4.38
CA MET A 251 -24.49 12.55 -4.23
C MET A 251 -25.43 12.97 -3.08
N ARG A 252 -26.54 12.25 -2.88
CA ARG A 252 -27.42 12.48 -1.73
C ARG A 252 -26.71 12.22 -0.41
N ALA A 253 -25.97 11.12 -0.28
CA ALA A 253 -25.20 10.80 0.91
C ALA A 253 -24.05 11.81 1.16
N GLN A 254 -23.32 12.19 0.11
CA GLN A 254 -22.26 13.20 0.14
C GLN A 254 -22.77 14.54 0.68
N LYS A 255 -23.94 15.00 0.21
CA LYS A 255 -24.56 16.27 0.63
C LYS A 255 -24.85 16.34 2.13
N VAL A 256 -25.10 15.21 2.79
CA VAL A 256 -25.33 15.18 4.24
C VAL A 256 -24.10 15.66 5.01
N PHE A 257 -22.90 15.30 4.52
CA PHE A 257 -21.62 15.59 5.15
C PHE A 257 -20.84 16.72 4.46
N GLN A 258 -21.42 17.34 3.43
CA GLN A 258 -20.79 18.39 2.63
C GLN A 258 -19.46 17.95 2.00
N LEU A 259 -19.36 16.67 1.63
CA LEU A 259 -18.15 16.11 1.01
C LEU A 259 -18.18 16.33 -0.51
N SER A 260 -17.01 16.61 -1.09
CA SER A 260 -16.84 16.56 -2.54
C SER A 260 -16.82 15.10 -3.03
N LYS A 261 -17.00 14.90 -4.35
CA LYS A 261 -16.85 13.58 -4.97
C LYS A 261 -15.44 13.01 -4.73
N ALA A 262 -14.41 13.86 -4.77
CA ALA A 262 -13.03 13.45 -4.56
C ALA A 262 -12.78 13.01 -3.11
N ASP A 263 -13.25 13.79 -2.12
CA ASP A 263 -13.11 13.45 -0.70
C ASP A 263 -13.85 12.17 -0.34
N TRP A 264 -15.04 11.97 -0.93
CA TRP A 264 -15.81 10.74 -0.76
C TRP A 264 -15.05 9.52 -1.26
N ALA A 265 -14.49 9.58 -2.47
CA ALA A 265 -13.69 8.51 -3.03
C ALA A 265 -12.42 8.24 -2.22
N SER A 266 -11.67 9.29 -1.84
CA SER A 266 -10.45 9.18 -1.02
C SER A 266 -10.73 8.49 0.31
N ARG A 267 -11.78 8.90 1.03
CA ARG A 267 -12.14 8.30 2.33
C ARG A 267 -12.55 6.85 2.21
N ALA A 268 -13.32 6.49 1.18
CA ALA A 268 -13.70 5.10 0.94
C ALA A 268 -12.46 4.24 0.65
N GLU A 269 -11.53 4.75 -0.14
CA GLU A 269 -10.29 4.06 -0.47
C GLU A 269 -9.36 3.93 0.75
N GLU A 270 -9.14 4.99 1.53
CA GLU A 270 -8.32 4.96 2.75
C GLU A 270 -8.77 3.89 3.75
N VAL A 271 -10.08 3.62 3.84
CA VAL A 271 -10.61 2.53 4.65
C VAL A 271 -10.33 1.15 4.04
N ALA A 272 -10.35 1.04 2.72
CA ALA A 272 -10.14 -0.21 1.99
C ALA A 272 -8.67 -0.68 2.02
N LEU A 273 -7.71 0.24 1.89
CA LEU A 273 -6.29 -0.07 1.71
C LEU A 273 -5.71 -1.01 2.78
N PRO A 274 -5.94 -0.80 4.10
CA PRO A 274 -5.37 -1.68 5.12
C PRO A 274 -5.88 -3.13 5.06
N PHE A 275 -7.08 -3.35 4.51
CA PHE A 275 -7.60 -4.71 4.31
C PHE A 275 -6.93 -5.38 3.11
N TYR A 276 -6.70 -4.63 2.04
CA TYR A 276 -5.99 -5.14 0.87
C TYR A 276 -4.51 -5.41 1.19
N GLU A 277 -3.87 -4.51 1.93
CA GLU A 277 -2.50 -4.67 2.43
C GLU A 277 -2.35 -5.97 3.23
N LYS A 278 -3.28 -6.26 4.16
CA LYS A 278 -3.27 -7.54 4.91
C LYS A 278 -3.39 -8.79 4.03
N VAL A 279 -4.00 -8.68 2.85
CA VAL A 279 -4.07 -9.78 1.88
C VAL A 279 -2.72 -9.92 1.17
N LEU A 280 -2.09 -8.81 0.80
CA LEU A 280 -0.76 -8.78 0.20
C LEU A 280 0.34 -9.23 1.18
N ASP A 281 0.22 -8.91 2.48
CA ASP A 281 1.13 -9.40 3.53
C ASP A 281 1.19 -10.93 3.58
N LYS A 282 0.07 -11.61 3.28
CA LYS A 282 0.04 -13.09 3.19
C LYS A 282 0.79 -13.60 1.96
N VAL A 283 0.79 -12.83 0.87
CA VAL A 283 1.61 -13.12 -0.32
C VAL A 283 3.09 -13.00 0.06
N VAL A 284 3.47 -11.91 0.76
CA VAL A 284 4.84 -11.70 1.26
C VAL A 284 5.28 -12.85 2.17
N ALA A 285 4.42 -13.25 3.11
CA ALA A 285 4.73 -14.30 4.07
C ALA A 285 4.70 -15.72 3.45
N GLY A 286 4.18 -15.89 2.23
CA GLY A 286 4.03 -17.20 1.58
C GLY A 286 3.08 -18.16 2.32
N GLN A 287 2.23 -17.64 3.22
CA GLN A 287 1.44 -18.45 4.16
C GLN A 287 0.18 -19.05 3.53
N GLN A 288 -0.29 -18.52 2.40
CA GLN A 288 -1.54 -18.94 1.77
C GLN A 288 -1.43 -18.85 0.25
N ALA A 289 -1.87 -19.90 -0.45
CA ALA A 289 -2.02 -19.89 -1.90
C ALA A 289 -3.21 -18.98 -2.27
N ILE A 290 -2.92 -17.71 -2.51
CA ILE A 290 -3.87 -16.74 -3.04
C ILE A 290 -3.79 -16.81 -4.56
N THR A 291 -4.93 -16.99 -5.23
CA THR A 291 -4.98 -16.99 -6.71
C THR A 291 -5.22 -15.58 -7.26
N THR A 292 -4.87 -15.34 -8.52
CA THR A 292 -5.15 -14.07 -9.21
C THR A 292 -6.64 -13.72 -9.17
N GLU A 293 -7.52 -14.71 -9.38
CA GLU A 293 -8.98 -14.54 -9.29
C GLU A 293 -9.43 -14.10 -7.88
N GLN A 294 -8.80 -14.64 -6.83
CA GLN A 294 -9.10 -14.23 -5.45
C GLN A 294 -8.64 -12.80 -5.18
N LEU A 295 -7.45 -12.40 -5.65
CA LEU A 295 -6.99 -11.01 -5.55
C LEU A 295 -7.92 -10.05 -6.27
N LEU A 296 -8.30 -10.35 -7.51
CA LEU A 296 -9.24 -9.53 -8.29
C LEU A 296 -10.59 -9.40 -7.59
N ARG A 297 -11.11 -10.49 -7.04
CA ARG A 297 -12.36 -10.47 -6.27
C ARG A 297 -12.24 -9.61 -5.01
N ILE A 298 -11.19 -9.79 -4.23
CA ILE A 298 -10.93 -9.00 -3.01
C ILE A 298 -10.82 -7.51 -3.37
N ARG A 299 -10.06 -7.20 -4.43
CA ARG A 299 -9.88 -5.84 -4.93
C ARG A 299 -11.21 -5.22 -5.34
N ALA A 300 -12.08 -5.97 -6.02
CA ALA A 300 -13.43 -5.53 -6.39
C ALA A 300 -14.34 -5.34 -5.16
N ASP A 301 -14.29 -6.26 -4.19
CA ASP A 301 -15.10 -6.21 -2.97
C ASP A 301 -14.77 -4.99 -2.11
N PHE A 302 -13.48 -4.68 -1.98
CA PHE A 302 -12.98 -3.50 -1.29
C PHE A 302 -12.94 -2.24 -2.17
N GLY A 303 -13.15 -2.38 -3.48
CA GLY A 303 -13.10 -1.35 -4.52
C GLY A 303 -11.82 -0.51 -4.51
N VAL A 304 -10.67 -1.19 -4.48
CA VAL A 304 -9.35 -0.58 -4.68
C VAL A 304 -9.15 -0.31 -6.16
N ASN A 305 -8.78 0.92 -6.51
CA ASN A 305 -8.62 1.32 -7.91
C ASN A 305 -7.39 0.65 -8.58
N ASP A 306 -7.35 0.58 -9.91
CA ASP A 306 -6.28 -0.10 -10.67
C ASP A 306 -4.89 0.51 -10.42
N GLU A 307 -4.78 1.83 -10.41
CA GLU A 307 -3.51 2.54 -10.26
C GLU A 307 -2.92 2.27 -8.87
N ARG A 308 -3.76 2.38 -7.83
CA ARG A 308 -3.38 2.13 -6.46
C ARG A 308 -3.05 0.66 -6.20
N ALA A 309 -3.79 -0.25 -6.81
CA ALA A 309 -3.46 -1.67 -6.76
C ALA A 309 -2.09 -1.95 -7.39
N LYS A 310 -1.78 -1.36 -8.55
CA LYS A 310 -0.46 -1.49 -9.19
C LYS A 310 0.67 -0.99 -8.29
N ASP A 311 0.50 0.17 -7.64
CA ASP A 311 1.49 0.68 -6.69
C ASP A 311 1.71 -0.29 -5.53
N MET A 312 0.63 -0.77 -4.90
CA MET A 312 0.70 -1.73 -3.80
C MET A 312 1.32 -3.06 -4.24
N HIS A 313 1.04 -3.52 -5.46
CA HIS A 313 1.63 -4.72 -6.04
C HIS A 313 3.13 -4.56 -6.25
N ALA A 314 3.59 -3.41 -6.76
CA ALA A 314 5.01 -3.14 -6.93
C ALA A 314 5.76 -3.15 -5.59
N VAL A 315 5.18 -2.52 -4.55
CA VAL A 315 5.72 -2.55 -3.18
C VAL A 315 5.75 -3.98 -2.62
N THR A 316 4.68 -4.75 -2.82
CA THR A 316 4.58 -6.15 -2.37
C THR A 316 5.65 -7.01 -3.04
N TYR A 317 5.87 -6.81 -4.34
CA TYR A 317 6.91 -7.52 -5.09
C TYR A 317 8.31 -7.18 -4.57
N GLU A 318 8.60 -5.91 -4.30
CA GLU A 318 9.88 -5.51 -3.68
C GLU A 318 10.07 -6.18 -2.32
N GLN A 319 9.04 -6.24 -1.48
CA GLN A 319 9.10 -6.91 -0.18
C GLN A 319 9.38 -8.41 -0.31
N VAL A 320 8.70 -9.10 -1.24
CA VAL A 320 8.98 -10.51 -1.55
C VAL A 320 10.43 -10.68 -2.03
N ALA A 321 10.89 -9.83 -2.95
CA ALA A 321 12.25 -9.85 -3.45
C ALA A 321 13.28 -9.63 -2.35
N ARG A 322 13.03 -8.70 -1.43
CA ARG A 322 13.89 -8.42 -0.27
C ARG A 322 13.96 -9.61 0.67
N VAL A 323 12.85 -10.29 0.95
CA VAL A 323 12.82 -11.49 1.80
C VAL A 323 13.60 -12.63 1.16
N LEU A 324 13.44 -12.85 -0.15
CA LEU A 324 14.12 -13.92 -0.88
C LEU A 324 15.62 -13.66 -1.04
N LEU A 325 16.00 -12.43 -1.39
CA LEU A 325 17.40 -12.03 -1.56
C LEU A 325 18.14 -11.94 -0.21
N ALA A 326 17.45 -11.47 0.83
CA ALA A 326 18.01 -11.18 2.15
C ALA A 326 19.29 -10.31 2.07
N PRO A 327 19.19 -9.03 1.61
CA PRO A 327 20.35 -8.17 1.34
C PRO A 327 21.26 -7.96 2.56
N GLU A 328 20.71 -8.11 3.77
CA GLU A 328 21.48 -8.06 5.03
C GLU A 328 22.59 -9.13 5.11
N ARG A 329 22.56 -10.16 4.27
CA ARG A 329 23.63 -11.17 4.15
C ARG A 329 24.85 -10.71 3.34
N GLY A 330 24.81 -9.51 2.75
CA GLY A 330 25.91 -8.94 1.98
C GLY A 330 26.36 -9.85 0.84
N ALA A 331 27.64 -10.23 0.82
CA ALA A 331 28.22 -11.09 -0.22
C ALA A 331 27.52 -12.46 -0.37
N ALA A 332 26.91 -12.98 0.71
CA ALA A 332 26.20 -14.26 0.67
C ALA A 332 24.75 -14.16 0.15
N ALA A 333 24.25 -12.95 -0.13
CA ALA A 333 22.93 -12.74 -0.73
C ALA A 333 22.95 -13.13 -2.21
N THR A 334 22.07 -14.05 -2.62
CA THR A 334 21.97 -14.58 -4.00
C THR A 334 20.52 -14.91 -4.34
N ILE A 335 20.14 -14.79 -5.61
CA ILE A 335 18.84 -15.22 -6.12
C ILE A 335 18.99 -16.60 -6.77
N ASP A 336 18.75 -17.66 -6.00
CA ASP A 336 18.80 -19.03 -6.50
C ASP A 336 17.59 -19.38 -7.40
N ALA A 337 17.59 -20.58 -7.97
CA ALA A 337 16.53 -21.03 -8.88
C ALA A 337 15.14 -21.08 -8.20
N ALA A 338 15.08 -21.35 -6.89
CA ALA A 338 13.82 -21.38 -6.15
C ALA A 338 13.28 -19.96 -5.95
N ALA A 339 14.15 -19.01 -5.59
CA ALA A 339 13.83 -17.59 -5.49
C ALA A 339 13.39 -17.02 -6.85
N GLN A 340 14.07 -17.36 -7.94
CA GLN A 340 13.67 -16.95 -9.30
C GLN A 340 12.27 -17.45 -9.66
N THR A 341 11.99 -18.72 -9.38
CA THR A 341 10.65 -19.30 -9.59
C THR A 341 9.61 -18.55 -8.77
N LYS A 342 9.91 -18.26 -7.50
CA LYS A 342 8.97 -17.54 -6.62
C LYS A 342 8.73 -16.11 -7.05
N LEU A 343 9.76 -15.41 -7.54
CA LEU A 343 9.64 -14.08 -8.12
C LEU A 343 8.79 -14.09 -9.39
N ALA A 344 8.97 -15.09 -10.26
CA ALA A 344 8.16 -15.24 -11.47
C ALA A 344 6.68 -15.52 -11.14
N GLU A 345 6.40 -16.41 -10.19
CA GLU A 345 5.04 -16.67 -9.67
C GLU A 345 4.41 -15.39 -9.10
N THR A 346 5.16 -14.65 -8.28
CA THR A 346 4.68 -13.43 -7.64
C THR A 346 4.39 -12.34 -8.67
N ARG A 347 5.27 -12.18 -9.68
CA ARG A 347 5.05 -11.26 -10.80
C ARG A 347 3.76 -11.60 -11.53
N ALA A 348 3.53 -12.88 -11.83
CA ALA A 348 2.32 -13.33 -12.52
C ALA A 348 1.06 -13.12 -11.66
N LEU A 349 1.13 -13.43 -10.37
CA LEU A 349 0.03 -13.23 -9.42
C LEU A 349 -0.39 -11.77 -9.30
N LEU A 350 0.59 -10.86 -9.29
CA LEU A 350 0.40 -9.43 -9.11
C LEU A 350 0.25 -8.66 -10.45
N GLU A 351 0.29 -9.38 -11.59
CA GLU A 351 0.13 -8.81 -12.94
C GLU A 351 1.11 -7.65 -13.24
N LEU A 352 2.35 -7.77 -12.76
CA LEU A 352 3.40 -6.74 -12.96
C LEU A 352 4.17 -6.94 -14.27
N SER A 353 4.58 -5.82 -14.88
CA SER A 353 5.46 -5.85 -16.05
C SER A 353 6.88 -6.27 -15.66
N GLU A 354 7.63 -6.80 -16.64
CA GLU A 354 9.03 -7.18 -16.42
C GLU A 354 9.90 -5.98 -16.04
N GLU A 355 9.65 -4.83 -16.67
CA GLU A 355 10.34 -3.56 -16.37
C GLU A 355 10.17 -3.13 -14.92
N THR A 356 8.93 -3.13 -14.40
CA THR A 356 8.66 -2.75 -13.00
C THR A 356 9.33 -3.71 -12.02
N THR A 357 9.26 -5.02 -12.29
CA THR A 357 9.90 -6.02 -11.43
C THR A 357 11.42 -5.95 -11.47
N TYR A 358 12.00 -5.66 -12.64
CA TYR A 358 13.44 -5.51 -12.80
C TYR A 358 13.95 -4.27 -12.08
N ALA A 359 13.23 -3.14 -12.18
CA ALA A 359 13.57 -1.91 -11.44
C ALA A 359 13.58 -2.15 -9.92
N ALA A 360 12.59 -2.87 -9.39
CA ALA A 360 12.55 -3.23 -7.96
C ALA A 360 13.73 -4.13 -7.55
N LEU A 361 14.06 -5.14 -8.36
CA LEU A 361 15.23 -5.98 -8.12
C LEU A 361 16.53 -5.19 -8.17
N LEU A 362 16.69 -4.31 -9.17
CA LEU A 362 17.88 -3.49 -9.36
C LEU A 362 18.15 -2.59 -8.15
N VAL A 363 17.12 -2.01 -7.53
CA VAL A 363 17.25 -1.22 -6.29
C VAL A 363 17.88 -2.04 -5.16
N LEU A 364 17.50 -3.32 -5.04
CA LEU A 364 17.99 -4.20 -3.98
C LEU A 364 19.37 -4.78 -4.29
N THR A 365 19.66 -5.08 -5.56
CA THR A 365 20.86 -5.80 -5.99
C THR A 365 22.03 -4.86 -6.32
N SER A 366 21.77 -3.61 -6.72
CA SER A 366 22.82 -2.65 -7.04
C SER A 366 23.81 -2.43 -5.88
N PRO A 367 23.38 -2.20 -4.62
CA PRO A 367 24.32 -2.02 -3.52
C PRO A 367 25.19 -3.25 -3.26
N LEU A 368 24.63 -4.45 -3.41
CA LEU A 368 25.35 -5.72 -3.23
C LEU A 368 26.39 -5.94 -4.33
N PHE A 369 26.04 -5.57 -5.56
CA PHE A 369 26.96 -5.65 -6.69
C PHE A 369 28.06 -4.59 -6.57
N SER A 370 27.74 -3.36 -6.21
CA SER A 370 28.71 -2.28 -5.97
C SER A 370 29.71 -2.64 -4.88
N ALA A 371 29.27 -3.29 -3.78
CA ALA A 371 30.17 -3.78 -2.74
C ALA A 371 31.15 -4.85 -3.27
N ALA A 372 30.64 -5.84 -4.02
CA ALA A 372 31.47 -6.86 -4.65
C ALA A 372 32.45 -6.25 -5.68
N MET A 373 32.02 -5.21 -6.40
CA MET A 373 32.89 -4.45 -7.30
C MET A 373 34.01 -3.75 -6.53
N SER A 374 33.73 -3.09 -5.41
CA SER A 374 34.77 -2.47 -4.58
C SER A 374 35.81 -3.48 -4.09
N GLU A 375 35.39 -4.67 -3.65
CA GLU A 375 36.31 -5.75 -3.26
C GLU A 375 37.15 -6.25 -4.45
N THR A 376 36.51 -6.39 -5.62
CA THR A 376 37.19 -6.84 -6.84
C THR A 376 38.23 -5.81 -7.32
N LEU A 377 37.90 -4.52 -7.26
CA LEU A 377 38.82 -3.43 -7.60
C LEU A 377 40.00 -3.36 -6.63
N ALA A 378 39.76 -3.57 -5.33
CA ALA A 378 40.83 -3.66 -4.33
C ALA A 378 41.75 -4.86 -4.57
N ALA A 379 41.18 -6.03 -4.89
CA ALA A 379 41.96 -7.22 -5.25
C ALA A 379 42.75 -7.02 -6.54
N ALA A 380 42.16 -6.32 -7.52
CA ALA A 380 42.80 -5.95 -8.77
C ALA A 380 43.98 -5.00 -8.56
N GLU A 381 43.89 -4.08 -7.59
CA GLU A 381 44.97 -3.16 -7.22
C GLU A 381 46.11 -3.86 -6.45
N ALA A 382 45.76 -4.76 -5.52
CA ALA A 382 46.71 -5.51 -4.70
C ALA A 382 47.48 -6.61 -5.48
N ALA A 383 47.01 -7.00 -6.66
CA ALA A 383 47.72 -7.98 -7.50
C ALA A 383 49.12 -7.48 -7.90
N GLU A 384 50.10 -8.37 -7.97
CA GLU A 384 51.47 -8.02 -8.39
C GLU A 384 51.53 -7.52 -9.84
N ALA A 385 50.72 -8.12 -10.72
CA ALA A 385 50.55 -7.69 -12.10
C ALA A 385 49.11 -7.93 -12.58
N MET A 386 48.65 -7.12 -13.54
CA MET A 386 47.37 -7.32 -14.23
C MET A 386 47.61 -8.06 -15.54
N ASP A 387 47.89 -9.37 -15.45
CA ASP A 387 48.01 -10.24 -16.62
C ASP A 387 46.63 -10.72 -17.11
N GLU A 388 46.61 -11.34 -18.30
CA GLU A 388 45.38 -11.84 -18.92
C GLU A 388 44.65 -12.85 -18.03
N ALA A 389 45.39 -13.72 -17.34
CA ALA A 389 44.82 -14.73 -16.45
C ALA A 389 44.15 -14.09 -15.21
N THR A 390 44.78 -13.09 -14.61
CA THR A 390 44.23 -12.36 -13.46
C THR A 390 43.01 -11.55 -13.87
N ALA A 391 43.08 -10.84 -15.00
CA ALA A 391 41.96 -10.09 -15.54
C ALA A 391 40.76 -11.01 -15.86
N ALA A 392 41.00 -12.15 -16.50
CA ALA A 392 39.95 -13.14 -16.80
C ALA A 392 39.32 -13.73 -15.54
N ARG A 393 40.12 -14.06 -14.51
CA ARG A 393 39.62 -14.57 -13.23
C ARG A 393 38.72 -13.56 -12.52
N LEU A 394 39.15 -12.31 -12.42
CA LEU A 394 38.37 -11.25 -11.78
C LEU A 394 37.11 -10.91 -12.60
N ALA A 395 37.21 -10.85 -13.92
CA ALA A 395 36.07 -10.66 -14.81
C ALA A 395 35.05 -11.80 -14.67
N GLY A 396 35.51 -13.05 -14.55
CA GLY A 396 34.67 -14.21 -14.26
C GLY A 396 33.92 -14.09 -12.93
N SER A 397 34.59 -13.58 -11.89
CA SER A 397 33.96 -13.31 -10.59
C SER A 397 32.88 -12.24 -10.68
N ILE A 398 33.13 -11.16 -11.43
CA ILE A 398 32.14 -10.08 -11.67
C ILE A 398 30.93 -10.63 -12.43
N ALA A 399 31.17 -11.39 -13.50
CA ALA A 399 30.11 -11.99 -14.30
C ALA A 399 29.27 -12.98 -13.49
N GLN A 400 29.91 -13.82 -12.67
CA GLN A 400 29.22 -14.71 -11.75
C GLN A 400 28.35 -13.94 -10.77
N ARG A 401 28.88 -12.86 -10.17
CA ARG A 401 28.12 -12.05 -9.23
C ARG A 401 26.91 -11.36 -9.88
N ALA A 402 27.06 -10.89 -11.11
CA ALA A 402 25.96 -10.33 -11.88
C ALA A 402 24.85 -11.36 -12.14
N LEU A 403 25.21 -12.62 -12.44
CA LEU A 403 24.26 -13.72 -12.62
C LEU A 403 23.55 -14.10 -11.31
N GLU A 404 24.28 -14.20 -10.20
CA GLU A 404 23.72 -14.49 -8.87
C GLU A 404 22.70 -13.43 -8.43
N LEU A 405 22.89 -12.18 -8.86
CA LEU A 405 22.03 -11.04 -8.56
C LEU A 405 21.00 -10.74 -9.67
N GLN A 406 20.96 -11.56 -10.73
CA GLN A 406 20.03 -11.40 -11.87
C GLN A 406 20.09 -10.01 -12.53
N LEU A 407 21.29 -9.41 -12.59
CA LEU A 407 21.50 -8.14 -13.28
C LEU A 407 21.50 -8.35 -14.80
N SER A 408 20.85 -7.43 -15.53
CA SER A 408 21.00 -7.37 -16.97
C SER A 408 22.44 -6.98 -17.34
N GLY A 409 22.89 -7.39 -18.53
CA GLY A 409 24.22 -7.02 -19.01
C GLY A 409 24.43 -5.51 -19.09
N GLU A 410 23.38 -4.74 -19.39
CA GLU A 410 23.42 -3.28 -19.44
C GLU A 410 23.59 -2.67 -18.04
N SER A 411 22.78 -3.08 -17.07
CA SER A 411 22.89 -2.56 -15.70
C SER A 411 24.19 -2.99 -15.03
N ALA A 412 24.64 -4.22 -15.25
CA ALA A 412 25.93 -4.69 -14.74
C ALA A 412 27.10 -3.84 -15.27
N LYS A 413 27.12 -3.50 -16.57
CA LYS A 413 28.14 -2.62 -17.16
C LYS A 413 28.06 -1.19 -16.61
N ALA A 414 26.85 -0.65 -16.45
CA ALA A 414 26.65 0.67 -15.87
C ALA A 414 27.19 0.75 -14.43
N LEU A 415 26.85 -0.23 -13.59
CA LEU A 415 27.32 -0.32 -12.20
C LEU A 415 28.84 -0.55 -12.11
N GLN A 416 29.42 -1.33 -13.02
CA GLN A 416 30.88 -1.51 -13.12
C GLN A 416 31.59 -0.18 -13.40
N ALA A 417 31.11 0.57 -14.40
CA ALA A 417 31.67 1.87 -14.74
C ALA A 417 31.50 2.88 -13.59
N GLU A 418 30.35 2.89 -12.92
CA GLU A 418 30.11 3.74 -11.76
C GLU A 418 31.05 3.42 -10.59
N ALA A 419 31.22 2.14 -10.25
CA ALA A 419 32.13 1.70 -9.19
C ALA A 419 33.59 2.10 -9.49
N LEU A 420 34.02 1.94 -10.74
CA LEU A 420 35.35 2.36 -11.17
C LEU A 420 35.52 3.89 -11.06
N ARG A 421 34.55 4.68 -11.53
CA ARG A 421 34.59 6.14 -11.40
C ARG A 421 34.64 6.59 -9.96
N ALA A 422 33.86 5.97 -9.07
CA ALA A 422 33.87 6.29 -7.65
C ALA A 422 35.25 6.02 -7.03
N ALA A 423 35.85 4.87 -7.31
CA ALA A 423 37.17 4.52 -6.80
C ALA A 423 38.30 5.41 -7.36
N ALA A 424 38.30 5.67 -8.67
CA ALA A 424 39.23 6.61 -9.28
C ALA A 424 39.03 8.04 -8.73
N GLY A 425 37.79 8.43 -8.47
CA GLY A 425 37.45 9.74 -7.95
C GLY A 425 37.91 9.96 -6.51
N ALA A 426 37.91 8.91 -5.68
CA ALA A 426 38.49 8.94 -4.34
C ALA A 426 40.00 9.24 -4.40
N LYS A 427 40.74 8.55 -5.27
CA LYS A 427 42.18 8.77 -5.48
C LYS A 427 42.48 10.19 -5.99
N LEU A 428 41.69 10.69 -6.96
CA LEU A 428 41.84 12.05 -7.45
C LEU A 428 41.55 13.10 -6.35
N SER A 429 40.54 12.87 -5.53
CA SER A 429 40.19 13.76 -4.40
C SER A 429 41.30 13.82 -3.34
N GLU A 430 41.98 12.70 -3.10
CA GLU A 430 43.16 12.65 -2.22
C GLU A 430 44.31 13.47 -2.81
N ALA A 431 44.63 13.29 -4.09
CA ALA A 431 45.66 14.07 -4.77
C ALA A 431 45.37 15.58 -4.73
N VAL A 432 44.11 15.99 -4.94
CA VAL A 432 43.68 17.39 -4.82
C VAL A 432 43.83 17.93 -3.38
N THR A 433 43.57 17.09 -2.38
CA THR A 433 43.75 17.47 -0.96
C THR A 433 45.22 17.77 -0.66
N PHE A 434 46.15 16.93 -1.14
CA PHE A 434 47.59 17.18 -0.99
C PHE A 434 48.08 18.36 -1.83
N LEU A 435 47.47 18.61 -3.00
CA LEU A 435 47.76 19.79 -3.82
C LEU A 435 47.42 21.08 -3.06
N ARG A 436 46.27 21.13 -2.39
CA ARG A 436 45.85 22.27 -1.55
C ARG A 436 46.77 22.46 -0.34
N ALA A 437 47.29 21.37 0.22
CA ALA A 437 48.30 21.38 1.27
C ALA A 437 49.72 21.70 0.77
N GLN A 438 49.91 21.93 -0.54
CA GLN A 438 51.20 22.23 -1.18
C GLN A 438 52.26 21.14 -1.02
N ASN A 439 51.84 19.88 -0.80
CA ASN A 439 52.75 18.73 -0.69
C ASN A 439 53.04 18.14 -2.08
N VAL A 440 53.89 18.82 -2.86
CA VAL A 440 54.17 18.47 -4.25
C VAL A 440 54.66 17.02 -4.44
N PRO A 441 55.61 16.48 -3.64
CA PRO A 441 56.05 15.09 -3.80
C PRO A 441 54.91 14.08 -3.68
N GLN A 442 54.01 14.28 -2.71
CA GLN A 442 52.87 13.39 -2.50
C GLN A 442 51.84 13.50 -3.64
N VAL A 443 51.64 14.69 -4.19
CA VAL A 443 50.73 14.90 -5.34
C VAL A 443 51.21 14.12 -6.56
N VAL A 444 52.50 14.22 -6.89
CA VAL A 444 53.06 13.52 -8.05
C VAL A 444 52.88 12.00 -7.89
N MET A 445 53.23 11.46 -6.71
CA MET A 445 53.05 10.05 -6.40
C MET A 445 51.59 9.58 -6.55
N LEU A 446 50.63 10.30 -5.94
CA LEU A 446 49.21 9.94 -6.02
C LEU A 446 48.63 10.06 -7.43
N VAL A 447 49.13 11.01 -8.24
CA VAL A 447 48.71 11.16 -9.64
C VAL A 447 49.28 10.02 -10.51
N GLU A 448 50.52 9.60 -10.29
CA GLU A 448 51.10 8.42 -10.94
C GLU A 448 50.34 7.13 -10.57
N GLU A 449 50.01 6.98 -9.28
CA GLU A 449 49.17 5.88 -8.78
C GLU A 449 47.78 5.89 -9.43
N LEU A 450 47.14 7.06 -9.56
CA LEU A 450 45.85 7.20 -10.25
C LEU A 450 45.92 6.76 -11.71
N VAL A 451 46.95 7.19 -12.46
CA VAL A 451 47.12 6.80 -13.87
C VAL A 451 47.33 5.30 -14.00
N THR A 452 48.18 4.73 -13.14
CA THR A 452 48.48 3.28 -13.11
C THR A 452 47.25 2.47 -12.73
N TYR A 453 46.50 2.94 -11.73
CA TYR A 453 45.23 2.34 -11.32
C TYR A 453 44.24 2.29 -12.49
N CYS A 454 44.00 3.43 -13.13
CA CYS A 454 43.04 3.51 -14.24
C CYS A 454 43.43 2.62 -15.44
N GLU A 455 44.73 2.51 -15.76
CA GLU A 455 45.23 1.60 -16.81
C GLU A 455 44.94 0.13 -16.47
N ARG A 456 45.25 -0.29 -15.23
CA ARG A 456 44.98 -1.67 -14.78
C ARG A 456 43.49 -1.98 -14.80
N MET A 457 42.66 -1.04 -14.34
CA MET A 457 41.22 -1.22 -14.34
C MET A 457 40.61 -1.18 -15.74
N ALA A 458 41.16 -0.42 -16.69
CA ALA A 458 40.74 -0.48 -18.08
C ALA A 458 40.95 -1.88 -18.69
N SER A 459 42.05 -2.54 -18.34
CA SER A 459 42.31 -3.94 -18.76
C SER A 459 41.29 -4.92 -18.16
N LEU A 460 40.94 -4.75 -16.88
CA LEU A 460 39.87 -5.52 -16.25
C LEU A 460 38.50 -5.26 -16.89
N MET A 461 38.16 -4.00 -17.15
CA MET A 461 36.89 -3.63 -17.78
C MET A 461 36.79 -4.14 -19.23
N ALA A 462 37.91 -4.19 -19.96
CA ALA A 462 37.96 -4.85 -21.27
C ALA A 462 37.66 -6.35 -21.16
N ALA A 463 38.23 -7.04 -20.17
CA ALA A 463 37.97 -8.47 -19.93
C ALA A 463 36.51 -8.76 -19.55
N THR A 464 35.82 -7.82 -18.92
CA THR A 464 34.36 -7.92 -18.64
C THR A 464 33.47 -7.58 -19.86
N GLY A 465 34.05 -7.08 -20.96
CA GLY A 465 33.31 -6.59 -22.12
C GLY A 465 32.56 -5.29 -21.86
N THR A 466 32.92 -4.53 -20.82
CA THR A 466 32.36 -3.20 -20.51
C THR A 466 32.83 -2.16 -21.52
N VAL A 467 34.05 -2.32 -22.04
CA VAL A 467 34.66 -1.48 -23.08
C VAL A 467 35.41 -2.34 -24.10
N ASP A 468 35.55 -1.82 -25.32
CA ASP A 468 36.30 -2.47 -26.39
C ASP A 468 37.81 -2.17 -26.23
N GLY A 469 38.51 -3.05 -25.53
CA GLY A 469 39.96 -2.93 -25.28
C GLY A 469 40.33 -2.00 -24.12
N ALA A 470 41.63 -1.76 -23.95
CA ALA A 470 42.21 -1.03 -22.82
C ALA A 470 42.94 0.26 -23.24
N ASP A 471 42.52 0.87 -24.34
CA ASP A 471 43.17 2.03 -24.94
C ASP A 471 42.73 3.37 -24.30
N ALA A 472 43.23 4.47 -24.86
CA ALA A 472 42.88 5.81 -24.40
C ALA A 472 41.39 6.15 -24.60
N ALA A 473 40.71 5.52 -25.57
CA ALA A 473 39.29 5.73 -25.81
C ALA A 473 38.44 5.00 -24.76
N ALA A 474 38.81 3.76 -24.40
CA ALA A 474 38.22 3.02 -23.30
C ALA A 474 38.35 3.77 -21.96
N MET A 475 39.54 4.35 -21.69
CA MET A 475 39.77 5.20 -20.53
C MET A 475 38.87 6.44 -20.51
N ALA A 476 38.69 7.11 -21.66
CA ALA A 476 37.80 8.27 -21.76
C ALA A 476 36.33 7.89 -21.50
N GLN A 477 35.88 6.71 -21.95
CA GLN A 477 34.53 6.22 -21.67
C GLN A 477 34.32 5.89 -20.18
N LEU A 478 35.32 5.26 -19.55
CA LEU A 478 35.23 4.82 -18.16
C LEU A 478 35.41 5.96 -17.16
N VAL A 479 36.45 6.77 -17.29
CA VAL A 479 36.88 7.75 -16.27
C VAL A 479 37.12 9.14 -16.85
N GLY A 480 36.64 9.42 -18.07
CA GLY A 480 36.80 10.73 -18.70
C GLY A 480 36.18 11.87 -17.89
N SER A 481 36.86 13.01 -17.88
CA SER A 481 36.39 14.26 -17.24
C SER A 481 36.10 14.13 -15.74
N LEU A 482 36.83 13.23 -15.06
CA LEU A 482 36.66 12.98 -13.63
C LEU A 482 36.88 14.25 -12.78
N GLY A 483 37.81 15.12 -13.19
CA GLY A 483 38.05 16.40 -12.53
C GLY A 483 36.82 17.31 -12.53
N ALA A 484 36.12 17.43 -13.66
CA ALA A 484 34.89 18.20 -13.75
C ALA A 484 33.74 17.55 -12.95
N ASN A 485 33.62 16.23 -13.04
CA ASN A 485 32.56 15.47 -12.35
C ASN A 485 32.66 15.55 -10.81
N LEU A 486 33.87 15.72 -10.27
CA LEU A 486 34.10 15.89 -8.82
C LEU A 486 34.08 17.37 -8.38
N GLY A 487 33.86 18.32 -9.29
CA GLY A 487 33.88 19.74 -8.98
C GLY A 487 35.27 20.31 -8.67
N CYS A 488 36.34 19.69 -9.18
CA CYS A 488 37.69 20.25 -9.08
C CYS A 488 37.77 21.57 -9.87
N LYS A 489 38.50 22.55 -9.33
CA LYS A 489 38.72 23.81 -10.05
C LYS A 489 39.60 23.56 -11.28
N GLU A 490 39.37 24.29 -12.36
CA GLU A 490 40.22 24.24 -13.56
C GLU A 490 41.70 24.47 -13.24
N SER A 491 41.99 25.35 -12.27
CA SER A 491 43.36 25.60 -11.79
C SER A 491 43.97 24.40 -11.06
N GLU A 492 43.17 23.61 -10.35
CA GLU A 492 43.61 22.38 -9.67
C GLU A 492 43.91 21.30 -10.71
N VAL A 493 42.99 21.09 -11.67
CA VAL A 493 43.15 20.15 -12.79
C VAL A 493 44.42 20.46 -13.60
N THR A 494 44.60 21.72 -13.96
CA THR A 494 45.80 22.21 -14.67
C THR A 494 47.07 21.99 -13.86
N SER A 495 47.01 22.21 -12.53
CA SER A 495 48.16 22.04 -11.65
C SER A 495 48.57 20.58 -11.50
N LEU A 496 47.62 19.66 -11.36
CA LEU A 496 47.91 18.22 -11.30
C LEU A 496 48.65 17.74 -12.56
N TYR A 497 48.15 18.11 -13.75
CA TYR A 497 48.80 17.78 -15.02
C TYR A 497 50.19 18.41 -15.13
N ARG A 498 50.32 19.68 -14.75
CA ARG A 498 51.60 20.40 -14.79
C ARG A 498 52.64 19.79 -13.85
N LEU A 499 52.26 19.41 -12.63
CA LEU A 499 53.18 18.86 -11.64
C LEU A 499 53.74 17.50 -12.08
N LEU A 500 52.90 16.63 -12.63
CA LEU A 500 53.38 15.36 -13.20
C LEU A 500 54.33 15.62 -14.39
N LEU A 501 53.95 16.51 -15.31
CA LEU A 501 54.82 16.87 -16.44
C LEU A 501 56.18 17.41 -15.99
N LEU A 502 56.21 18.28 -14.98
CA LEU A 502 57.46 18.81 -14.45
C LEU A 502 58.34 17.71 -13.85
N SER A 503 57.75 16.77 -13.09
CA SER A 503 58.51 15.63 -12.54
C SER A 503 59.13 14.75 -13.64
N TYR A 504 58.45 14.58 -14.78
CA TYR A 504 58.99 13.84 -15.93
C TYR A 504 60.08 14.59 -16.70
N LEU A 505 60.13 15.92 -16.58
CA LEU A 505 61.17 16.78 -17.17
C LEU A 505 62.34 17.03 -16.20
N GLU A 506 62.22 16.64 -14.93
CA GLU A 506 63.32 16.71 -13.97
C GLU A 506 64.41 15.69 -14.34
N GLY A 507 65.63 16.18 -14.54
CA GLY A 507 66.81 15.35 -14.85
C GLY A 507 67.03 15.03 -16.33
N GLN A 508 66.03 15.14 -17.20
CA GLN A 508 66.18 14.96 -18.66
C GLN A 508 65.27 15.91 -19.46
N PRO A 509 65.77 16.58 -20.52
CA PRO A 509 64.98 17.51 -21.32
C PRO A 509 63.99 16.83 -22.29
N LYS A 510 63.83 15.51 -22.23
CA LYS A 510 62.96 14.73 -23.12
C LYS A 510 62.07 13.80 -22.30
N VAL A 511 60.78 13.81 -22.61
CA VAL A 511 59.80 12.84 -22.13
C VAL A 511 59.91 11.59 -23.02
N ASP A 512 60.12 10.42 -22.43
CA ASP A 512 60.12 9.15 -23.16
C ASP A 512 58.70 8.73 -23.56
N GLU A 513 58.57 7.70 -24.41
CA GLU A 513 57.27 7.25 -24.93
C GLU A 513 56.33 6.76 -23.81
N VAL A 514 56.88 6.15 -22.74
CA VAL A 514 56.11 5.63 -21.60
C VAL A 514 55.51 6.78 -20.79
N ARG A 515 56.30 7.81 -20.48
CA ARG A 515 55.86 9.02 -19.79
C ARG A 515 54.89 9.83 -20.66
N GLN A 516 55.08 9.86 -21.97
CA GLN A 516 54.14 10.50 -22.89
C GLN A 516 52.78 9.79 -22.88
N ALA A 517 52.76 8.45 -22.88
CA ALA A 517 51.53 7.67 -22.74
C ALA A 517 50.85 7.93 -21.39
N SER A 518 51.61 7.99 -20.30
CA SER A 518 51.10 8.33 -18.95
C SER A 518 50.46 9.73 -18.91
N LEU A 519 51.09 10.75 -19.51
CA LEU A 519 50.51 12.09 -19.63
C LEU A 519 49.24 12.12 -20.49
N LEU A 520 49.22 11.40 -21.62
CA LEU A 520 48.01 11.30 -22.45
C LEU A 520 46.85 10.67 -21.69
N ARG A 521 47.12 9.67 -20.84
CA ARG A 521 46.12 9.04 -19.97
C ARG A 521 45.64 9.99 -18.88
N LEU A 522 46.56 10.68 -18.21
CA LEU A 522 46.18 11.70 -17.22
C LEU A 522 45.31 12.78 -17.85
N ARG A 523 45.64 13.22 -19.07
CA ARG A 523 44.84 14.17 -19.84
C ARG A 523 43.38 13.69 -20.00
N GLN A 524 43.18 12.42 -20.37
CA GLN A 524 41.83 11.85 -20.51
C GLN A 524 41.08 11.78 -19.18
N ILE A 525 41.74 11.30 -18.11
CA ILE A 525 41.16 11.22 -16.75
C ILE A 525 40.70 12.61 -16.29
N LEU A 526 41.53 13.62 -16.52
CA LEU A 526 41.27 15.00 -16.10
C LEU A 526 40.27 15.72 -17.01
N GLY A 527 40.01 15.21 -18.23
CA GLY A 527 39.14 15.86 -19.22
C GLY A 527 39.77 17.08 -19.90
N LEU A 528 41.11 17.14 -19.97
CA LEU A 528 41.83 18.23 -20.62
C LEU A 528 41.82 18.07 -22.14
N THR A 529 41.58 19.16 -22.86
CA THR A 529 41.69 19.21 -24.32
C THR A 529 43.17 19.13 -24.76
N GLU A 530 43.40 18.79 -26.03
CA GLU A 530 44.74 18.79 -26.60
C GLU A 530 45.39 20.17 -26.57
N SER A 531 44.62 21.23 -26.86
CA SER A 531 45.10 22.60 -26.82
C SER A 531 45.52 23.04 -25.42
N GLU A 532 44.77 22.67 -24.38
CA GLU A 532 45.10 22.98 -22.99
C GLU A 532 46.37 22.25 -22.55
N ALA A 533 46.47 20.95 -22.84
CA ALA A 533 47.64 20.16 -22.53
C ALA A 533 48.91 20.71 -23.20
N LEU A 534 48.80 21.15 -24.46
CA LEU A 534 49.90 21.75 -25.22
C LEU A 534 50.32 23.13 -24.65
N ALA A 535 49.36 23.96 -24.25
CA ALA A 535 49.65 25.23 -23.59
C ALA A 535 50.38 25.05 -22.24
N ILE A 536 49.95 24.05 -21.45
CA ILE A 536 50.62 23.69 -20.19
C ILE A 536 52.04 23.19 -20.47
N PHE A 537 52.22 22.35 -21.50
CA PHE A 537 53.52 21.84 -21.90
C PHE A 537 54.50 22.97 -22.28
N GLN A 538 54.08 23.90 -23.14
CA GLN A 538 54.91 25.04 -23.54
C GLN A 538 55.32 25.90 -22.33
N THR A 539 54.40 26.10 -21.39
CA THR A 539 54.62 26.91 -20.18
C THR A 539 55.58 26.22 -19.20
N ALA A 540 55.49 24.89 -19.05
CA ALA A 540 56.32 24.11 -18.14
C ALA A 540 57.72 23.82 -18.72
N ALA A 541 57.82 23.42 -19.99
CA ALA A 541 59.06 23.04 -20.65
C ALA A 541 59.90 24.25 -21.08
N GLY A 542 59.28 25.39 -21.43
CA GLY A 542 59.97 26.58 -21.92
C GLY A 542 61.08 27.12 -21.00
N PRO A 543 60.85 27.30 -19.69
CA PRO A 543 61.89 27.71 -18.74
C PRO A 543 63.04 26.70 -18.61
N LEU A 544 62.73 25.39 -18.63
CA LEU A 544 63.73 24.32 -18.54
C LEU A 544 64.60 24.29 -19.80
N PHE A 545 63.99 24.38 -20.99
CA PHE A 545 64.72 24.47 -22.26
C PHE A 545 65.65 25.68 -22.29
N LYS A 546 65.17 26.87 -21.87
CA LYS A 546 66.00 28.08 -21.77
C LYS A 546 67.18 27.89 -20.82
N LYS A 547 66.97 27.20 -19.69
CA LYS A 547 68.04 26.88 -18.72
C LYS A 547 69.07 25.93 -19.34
N THR A 548 68.63 24.83 -19.95
CA THR A 548 69.52 23.85 -20.59
C THR A 548 70.33 24.48 -21.73
N VAL A 549 69.70 25.29 -22.59
CA VAL A 549 70.41 26.03 -23.65
C VAL A 549 71.43 26.99 -23.06
N LYS A 550 71.08 27.72 -22.00
CA LYS A 550 72.02 28.64 -21.32
C LYS A 550 73.19 27.90 -20.67
N ASP A 551 72.95 26.71 -20.11
CA ASP A 551 73.98 25.88 -19.49
C ASP A 551 74.89 25.23 -20.55
N MET A 552 74.34 24.81 -21.70
CA MET A 552 75.14 24.35 -22.85
C MET A 552 76.03 25.46 -23.42
N VAL A 553 75.48 26.67 -23.59
CA VAL A 553 76.24 27.85 -24.06
C VAL A 553 77.36 28.23 -23.08
N LYS A 554 77.14 28.06 -21.77
CA LYS A 554 78.18 28.29 -20.74
C LYS A 554 79.23 27.18 -20.68
N ALA A 555 78.86 25.94 -21.01
CA ALA A 555 79.76 24.79 -21.03
C ALA A 555 80.64 24.72 -22.29
N GLY A 556 80.48 25.65 -23.24
CA GLY A 556 81.32 25.75 -24.43
C GLY A 556 81.02 24.70 -25.51
N ALA A 557 79.78 24.20 -25.57
CA ALA A 557 79.29 23.39 -26.69
C ALA A 557 78.75 24.27 -27.82
#